data_AF-A0AAN8CNQ2-F1
#
_entry.id   AF-A0AAN8CNQ2-F1
#
_cell.length_a   1.000
_cell.length_b   1.000
_cell.length_c   1.000
_cell.angle_alpha   90.00
_cell.angle_beta   90.00
_cell.angle_gamma   90.00
#
_symmetry.space_group_name_H-M   'P 1'
#
loop_
_entity.id
_entity.type
_entity.pdbx_description
1 polymer ?
#
loop_
_entity_poly.entity_id
_entity_poly.type
_entity_poly.pdbx_seq_one_letter_code
_entity_poly.pdbx_strand_id
1 'polypeptide(L)'
;MDCFGPFVIKRGRKECKRYGLIFTCLSSRAVHIEMLEDLSTDAFINALRCFISLRGSVCVLRCDQGTNFVGAKNELQRALKQCDTKVLEAFLADKQCKLILNTPSASHAGGVWERQIRTIRNVLNVTIAQCPGRLDDASLRTLLYEAMAIVNSRPLNVDVISDPKSLEPLTPNHLILMKSKIALPPPGKFEKEDTYSAKRWRRVQYLTEQFWSQWKKEYLQNVSLRQKWHIPRRNLKVYDSHYQGRHASKESVAARASGRDN
;
A
#
# COMPACT_ATOMS: atom_id res chain seq x y z
N MET A 1 4.86 5.49 2.15
CA MET A 1 4.22 5.10 3.41
C MET A 1 3.04 6.03 3.67
N ASP A 2 2.03 5.56 4.39
CA ASP A 2 0.85 6.31 4.79
C ASP A 2 0.39 5.84 6.19
N CYS A 3 -0.28 6.68 6.96
CA CYS A 3 -0.86 6.35 8.26
C CYS A 3 -2.38 6.45 8.21
N PHE A 4 -3.07 5.52 8.87
CA PHE A 4 -4.53 5.47 8.86
C PHE A 4 -5.11 5.01 10.21
N GLY A 5 -6.40 5.30 10.41
CA GLY A 5 -7.09 5.17 11.68
C GLY A 5 -7.79 6.48 12.06
N PRO A 6 -8.16 6.69 13.33
CA PRO A 6 -7.94 5.79 14.46
C PRO A 6 -8.90 4.59 14.49
N PHE A 7 -8.40 3.45 14.97
CA PHE A 7 -9.18 2.29 15.35
C PHE A 7 -9.38 2.29 16.86
N VAL A 8 -10.63 2.17 17.31
CA VAL A 8 -10.94 2.12 18.75
C VAL A 8 -10.92 0.66 19.21
N ILE A 9 -9.97 0.35 20.09
CA ILE A 9 -9.82 -0.96 20.73
C ILE A 9 -10.14 -0.88 22.22
N LYS A 10 -10.48 -2.01 22.84
CA LYS A 10 -10.66 -2.10 24.30
C LYS A 10 -9.46 -2.73 24.97
N ARG A 11 -8.91 -2.00 25.95
CA ARG A 11 -7.89 -2.49 26.88
C ARG A 11 -8.49 -2.48 28.30
N GLY A 12 -9.02 -3.63 28.71
CA GLY A 12 -9.78 -3.74 29.95
C GLY A 12 -11.03 -2.86 29.91
N ARG A 13 -11.13 -1.90 30.84
CA ARG A 13 -12.24 -0.92 30.89
C ARG A 13 -11.99 0.36 30.08
N LYS A 14 -10.79 0.53 29.50
CA LYS A 14 -10.42 1.73 28.74
C LYS A 14 -10.55 1.50 27.25
N GLU A 15 -11.01 2.51 26.53
CA GLU A 15 -10.93 2.58 25.08
C GLU A 15 -9.64 3.28 24.67
N CYS A 16 -8.89 2.66 23.77
CA CYS A 16 -7.62 3.18 23.28
C CYS A 16 -7.69 3.32 21.76
N LYS A 17 -7.10 4.39 21.24
CA LYS A 17 -6.93 4.58 19.80
C LYS A 17 -5.69 3.83 19.35
N ARG A 18 -5.78 3.19 18.19
CA ARG A 18 -4.68 2.57 17.46
C ARG A 18 -4.65 3.06 16.03
N TYR A 19 -3.49 3.02 15.43
CA TYR A 19 -3.29 3.45 14.06
C TYR A 19 -2.60 2.34 13.26
N GLY A 20 -2.77 2.34 11.95
CA GLY A 20 -2.03 1.49 11.03
C GLY A 20 -1.03 2.32 10.25
N LEU A 21 0.20 1.84 10.14
CA LEU A 21 1.24 2.38 9.26
C LEU A 21 1.39 1.42 8.07
N ILE A 22 1.12 1.92 6.86
CA ILE A 22 1.22 1.13 5.63
C ILE A 22 2.42 1.54 4.79
N PHE A 23 3.20 0.55 4.38
CA PHE A 23 4.31 0.66 3.43
C PHE A 23 3.96 -0.08 2.15
N THR A 24 4.29 0.50 1.01
CA THR A 24 4.13 -0.14 -0.30
C THR A 24 5.47 -0.11 -1.02
N CYS A 25 5.94 -1.27 -1.46
CA CYS A 25 7.15 -1.39 -2.27
C CYS A 25 6.84 -1.00 -3.73
N LEU A 26 7.61 -0.09 -4.31
CA LEU A 26 7.42 0.32 -5.70
C LEU A 26 7.84 -0.77 -6.71
N SER A 27 8.78 -1.63 -6.34
CA SER A 27 9.30 -2.69 -7.22
C SER A 27 8.40 -3.93 -7.21
N SER A 28 8.16 -4.52 -6.03
CA SER A 28 7.37 -5.76 -5.91
C SER A 28 5.86 -5.52 -5.79
N ARG A 29 5.43 -4.27 -5.61
CA ARG A 29 4.06 -3.89 -5.23
C ARG A 29 3.59 -4.55 -3.92
N ALA A 30 4.49 -5.12 -3.13
CA ALA A 30 4.14 -5.69 -1.82
C ALA A 30 3.70 -4.59 -0.86
N VAL A 31 2.75 -4.93 0.00
CA VAL A 31 2.24 -4.07 1.06
C VAL A 31 2.73 -4.63 2.40
N HIS A 32 3.10 -3.74 3.31
CA HIS A 32 3.33 -4.08 4.71
C HIS A 32 2.53 -3.15 5.59
N ILE A 33 1.87 -3.70 6.61
CA ILE A 33 1.06 -2.93 7.56
C ILE A 33 1.57 -3.24 8.96
N GLU A 34 1.93 -2.21 9.69
CA GLU A 34 2.37 -2.29 11.09
C GLU A 34 1.40 -1.52 11.99
N MET A 35 1.12 -2.05 13.18
CA MET A 35 0.22 -1.39 14.12
C MET A 35 0.98 -0.38 14.98
N LEU A 36 0.42 0.81 15.14
CA LEU A 36 0.93 1.87 16.00
C LEU A 36 0.03 2.02 17.24
N GLU A 37 0.66 2.12 18.41
CA GLU A 37 -0.04 2.36 19.68
C GLU A 37 -0.59 3.78 19.77
N ASP A 38 0.15 4.74 19.25
CA ASP A 38 -0.18 6.15 19.13
C ASP A 38 0.56 6.75 17.91
N LEU A 39 0.43 8.06 17.69
CA LEU A 39 1.15 8.77 16.64
C LEU A 39 2.45 9.41 17.16
N SER A 40 3.02 8.92 18.27
CA SER A 40 4.31 9.38 18.77
C SER A 40 5.45 8.94 17.84
N THR A 41 6.57 9.65 17.92
CA THR A 41 7.79 9.27 17.23
C THR A 41 8.36 7.95 17.74
N ASP A 42 8.23 7.64 19.02
CA ASP A 42 8.72 6.37 19.58
C ASP A 42 7.96 5.17 18.98
N ALA A 43 6.62 5.28 18.89
CA ALA A 43 5.80 4.27 18.22
C ALA A 43 6.18 4.14 16.73
N PHE A 44 6.43 5.26 16.04
CA PHE A 44 6.87 5.24 14.65
C PHE A 44 8.25 4.60 14.46
N ILE A 45 9.24 4.94 15.28
CA ILE A 45 10.59 4.36 15.23
C ILE A 45 10.52 2.86 15.47
N ASN A 46 9.74 2.43 16.47
CA ASN A 46 9.54 1.01 16.76
C ASN A 46 8.90 0.27 15.57
N ALA A 47 7.84 0.83 14.98
CA ALA A 47 7.21 0.24 13.80
C ALA A 47 8.15 0.19 12.59
N LEU A 48 8.96 1.23 12.38
CA LEU A 48 9.96 1.25 11.32
C LEU A 48 11.05 0.19 11.55
N ARG A 49 11.49 -0.01 12.79
CA ARG A 49 12.45 -1.08 13.16
C ARG A 49 11.84 -2.46 12.94
N CYS A 50 10.57 -2.68 13.29
CA CYS A 50 9.86 -3.92 13.00
C CYS A 50 9.80 -4.18 11.49
N PHE A 51 9.42 -3.17 10.69
CA PHE A 51 9.40 -3.27 9.24
C PHE A 51 10.77 -3.65 8.67
N ILE A 52 11.84 -2.96 9.07
CA ILE A 52 13.21 -3.24 8.60
C ILE A 52 13.64 -4.64 9.02
N SER A 53 13.30 -5.08 10.24
CA SER A 53 13.64 -6.41 10.73
C SER A 53 12.92 -7.53 9.95
N LEU A 54 11.69 -7.28 9.50
CA LEU A 54 10.88 -8.25 8.76
C LEU A 54 11.11 -8.22 7.25
N ARG A 55 11.46 -7.07 6.67
CA ARG A 55 11.55 -6.85 5.21
C ARG A 55 12.96 -6.55 4.72
N GLY A 56 13.91 -6.34 5.61
CA GLY A 56 15.27 -5.92 5.30
C GLY A 56 15.42 -4.39 5.20
N SER A 57 16.66 -3.95 5.02
CA SER A 57 17.01 -2.55 4.87
C SER A 57 16.41 -1.95 3.60
N VAL A 58 15.91 -0.72 3.71
CA VAL A 58 15.38 0.07 2.59
C VAL A 58 16.27 1.28 2.33
N CYS A 59 16.62 1.54 1.07
CA CYS A 59 17.46 2.68 0.73
C CYS A 59 16.68 3.99 0.68
N VAL A 60 15.39 3.94 0.33
CA VAL A 60 14.56 5.13 0.14
C VAL A 60 13.14 4.90 0.68
N LEU A 61 12.72 5.75 1.60
CA LEU A 61 11.34 5.85 2.06
C LEU A 61 10.70 7.10 1.46
N ARG A 62 9.55 6.95 0.80
CA ARG A 62 8.76 8.08 0.30
C ARG A 62 7.48 8.25 1.12
N CYS A 63 7.20 9.49 1.54
CA CYS A 63 5.94 9.87 2.18
C CYS A 63 5.30 11.03 1.41
N ASP A 64 3.99 10.97 1.22
CA ASP A 64 3.27 12.02 0.51
C ASP A 64 2.95 13.24 1.42
N GLN A 65 2.84 14.42 0.83
CA GLN A 65 2.44 15.67 1.51
C GLN A 65 0.95 16.00 1.33
N GLY A 66 0.11 15.10 0.80
CA GLY A 66 -1.30 15.33 0.48
C GLY A 66 -2.25 15.66 1.65
N THR A 67 -3.49 16.08 1.32
CA THR A 67 -4.43 16.90 2.13
C THR A 67 -5.55 16.16 2.86
N ASN A 68 -5.74 14.84 2.69
CA ASN A 68 -6.66 14.03 3.55
C ASN A 68 -6.02 13.62 4.88
N PHE A 69 -4.72 13.71 4.86
CA PHE A 69 -3.79 13.81 5.95
C PHE A 69 -3.98 15.24 6.54
N VAL A 70 -5.03 15.59 7.29
CA VAL A 70 -5.02 16.87 8.06
C VAL A 70 -5.25 16.60 9.53
N GLY A 71 -6.15 15.68 9.90
CA GLY A 71 -6.27 15.21 11.29
C GLY A 71 -5.06 14.39 11.72
N ALA A 72 -4.89 13.20 11.13
CA ALA A 72 -3.78 12.29 11.45
C ALA A 72 -2.42 12.80 10.94
N LYS A 73 -2.37 13.66 9.90
CA LYS A 73 -1.14 14.36 9.48
C LYS A 73 -0.74 15.44 10.44
N ASN A 74 -1.66 16.24 10.97
CA ASN A 74 -1.23 17.27 11.90
C ASN A 74 -0.71 16.63 13.17
N GLU A 75 -1.24 15.48 13.61
CA GLU A 75 -0.64 14.71 14.71
C GLU A 75 0.68 14.04 14.31
N LEU A 76 0.77 13.36 13.17
CA LEU A 76 2.02 12.69 12.74
C LEU A 76 3.11 13.69 12.30
N GLN A 77 2.77 14.78 11.63
CA GLN A 77 3.69 15.88 11.29
C GLN A 77 3.99 16.77 12.49
N ARG A 78 3.07 16.98 13.45
CA ARG A 78 3.46 17.57 14.74
C ARG A 78 4.37 16.61 15.48
N ALA A 79 4.11 15.31 15.52
CA ALA A 79 5.01 14.35 16.13
C ALA A 79 6.37 14.33 15.42
N LEU A 80 6.41 14.31 14.08
CA LEU A 80 7.64 14.39 13.28
C LEU A 80 8.36 15.76 13.38
N LYS A 81 7.64 16.85 13.67
CA LYS A 81 8.20 18.21 13.89
C LYS A 81 8.55 18.50 15.36
N GLN A 82 7.86 17.86 16.31
CA GLN A 82 8.08 17.95 17.77
C GLN A 82 9.15 16.96 18.21
N CYS A 83 9.29 15.84 17.51
CA CYS A 83 10.44 14.99 17.69
C CYS A 83 11.63 15.62 16.98
N ASP A 84 12.80 15.45 17.61
CA ASP A 84 14.07 15.81 17.01
C ASP A 84 14.17 15.15 15.64
N THR A 85 13.93 15.93 14.58
CA THR A 85 14.20 15.50 13.19
C THR A 85 15.61 14.92 13.11
N LYS A 86 16.53 15.42 13.95
CA LYS A 86 17.88 14.92 14.17
C LYS A 86 17.95 13.46 14.62
N VAL A 87 17.09 12.96 15.50
CA VAL A 87 17.11 11.56 15.96
C VAL A 87 16.62 10.63 14.86
N LEU A 88 15.55 11.02 14.16
CA LEU A 88 15.06 10.26 13.01
C LEU A 88 16.07 10.29 11.86
N GLU A 89 16.63 11.45 11.54
CA GLU A 89 17.68 11.62 10.53
C GLU A 89 18.95 10.85 10.90
N ALA A 90 19.38 10.84 12.17
CA ALA A 90 20.52 10.05 12.63
C ALA A 90 20.26 8.55 12.51
N PHE A 91 19.07 8.07 12.90
CA PHE A 91 18.67 6.67 12.73
C PHE A 91 18.63 6.28 11.24
N LEU A 92 18.07 7.14 10.40
CA LEU A 92 17.98 6.94 8.96
C LEU A 92 19.36 6.99 8.29
N ALA A 93 20.25 7.89 8.72
CA ALA A 93 21.63 8.00 8.26
C ALA A 93 22.46 6.77 8.62
N ASP A 94 22.34 6.25 9.85
CA ASP A 94 22.98 4.99 10.28
C ASP A 94 22.55 3.80 9.41
N LYS A 95 21.30 3.80 8.94
CA LYS A 95 20.75 2.75 8.09
C LYS A 95 20.85 3.03 6.58
N GLN A 96 21.55 4.09 6.18
CA GLN A 96 21.66 4.53 4.78
C GLN A 96 20.30 4.68 4.07
N CYS A 97 19.26 4.99 4.84
CA CYS A 97 17.89 5.13 4.35
C CYS A 97 17.55 6.60 4.14
N LYS A 98 17.25 7.01 2.91
CA LYS A 98 16.83 8.37 2.60
C LYS A 98 15.31 8.50 2.74
N LEU A 99 14.84 9.32 3.69
CA LEU A 99 13.44 9.74 3.74
C LEU A 99 13.22 10.92 2.78
N ILE A 100 12.31 10.74 1.83
CA ILE A 100 11.90 11.75 0.85
C ILE A 100 10.43 12.10 1.10
N LEU A 101 10.17 13.36 1.40
CA LEU A 101 8.82 13.90 1.43
C LEU A 101 8.48 14.44 0.04
N ASN A 102 7.39 13.97 -0.57
CA ASN A 102 6.97 14.47 -1.88
C ASN A 102 6.61 15.96 -1.78
N THR A 103 6.95 16.76 -2.78
CA THR A 103 6.44 18.14 -2.87
C THR A 103 4.93 18.13 -3.10
N PRO A 104 4.16 19.14 -2.63
CA PRO A 104 2.69 19.16 -2.68
C PRO A 104 2.07 18.97 -4.08
N SER A 105 2.88 19.13 -5.13
CA SER A 105 2.48 19.13 -6.53
C SER A 105 2.86 17.85 -7.30
N ALA A 106 3.54 16.89 -6.67
CA ALA A 106 4.08 15.69 -7.35
C ALA A 106 3.10 14.48 -7.40
N SER A 107 1.79 14.75 -7.48
CA SER A 107 0.71 13.74 -7.38
C SER A 107 0.64 12.74 -8.55
N HIS A 108 1.22 13.07 -9.72
CA HIS A 108 1.11 12.22 -10.92
C HIS A 108 1.90 10.91 -10.84
N ALA A 109 3.02 10.87 -10.11
CA ALA A 109 3.75 9.63 -9.88
C ALA A 109 2.93 8.70 -8.96
N GLY A 110 2.23 9.28 -7.98
CA GLY A 110 1.43 8.69 -6.88
C GLY A 110 0.33 7.68 -7.21
N GLY A 111 -0.32 7.86 -8.36
CA GLY A 111 -1.74 7.53 -8.47
C GLY A 111 -2.10 6.04 -8.37
N VAL A 112 -1.21 5.11 -8.72
CA VAL A 112 -1.53 3.67 -8.70
C VAL A 112 -1.47 3.12 -7.28
N TRP A 113 -0.42 3.45 -6.52
CA TRP A 113 -0.30 2.96 -5.14
C TRP A 113 -1.19 3.74 -4.17
N GLU A 114 -1.44 5.02 -4.42
CA GLU A 114 -2.38 5.81 -3.60
C GLU A 114 -3.80 5.27 -3.66
N ARG A 115 -4.27 4.90 -4.87
CA ARG A 115 -5.56 4.24 -5.02
C ARG A 115 -5.59 2.92 -4.27
N GLN A 116 -4.54 2.12 -4.38
CA GLN A 116 -4.45 0.85 -3.67
C GLN A 116 -4.47 1.02 -2.15
N ILE A 117 -3.67 1.93 -1.60
CA ILE A 117 -3.65 2.25 -0.16
C ILE A 117 -5.03 2.71 0.30
N ARG A 118 -5.69 3.58 -0.49
CA ARG A 118 -7.06 4.04 -0.22
C ARG A 118 -8.05 2.89 -0.18
N THR A 119 -8.00 1.97 -1.14
CA THR A 119 -8.87 0.78 -1.15
C THR A 119 -8.64 -0.08 0.09
N ILE A 120 -7.39 -0.41 0.42
CA ILE A 120 -7.05 -1.22 1.61
C ILE A 120 -7.59 -0.55 2.88
N ARG A 121 -7.37 0.75 3.03
CA ARG A 121 -7.86 1.53 4.18
C ARG A 121 -9.38 1.52 4.27
N ASN A 122 -10.07 1.76 3.15
CA ASN A 122 -11.53 1.77 3.14
C ASN A 122 -12.10 0.41 3.52
N VAL A 123 -11.53 -0.68 2.98
CA VAL A 123 -11.95 -2.04 3.33
C VAL A 123 -11.69 -2.32 4.82
N LEU A 124 -10.50 -2.00 5.34
CA LEU A 124 -10.18 -2.17 6.76
C LEU A 124 -11.12 -1.39 7.67
N ASN A 125 -11.44 -0.13 7.34
CA ASN A 125 -12.36 0.69 8.12
C ASN A 125 -13.76 0.07 8.18
N VAL A 126 -14.27 -0.41 7.03
CA VAL A 126 -15.58 -1.08 6.97
C VAL A 126 -15.58 -2.40 7.75
N THR A 127 -14.53 -3.21 7.60
CA THR A 127 -14.39 -4.48 8.32
C THR A 127 -14.33 -4.26 9.84
N ILE A 128 -13.46 -3.37 10.31
CA ILE A 128 -13.28 -3.12 11.75
C ILE A 128 -14.54 -2.49 12.37
N ALA A 129 -15.27 -1.67 11.62
CA ALA A 129 -16.53 -1.07 12.06
C ALA A 129 -17.64 -2.10 12.36
N GLN A 130 -17.52 -3.35 11.88
CA GLN A 130 -18.46 -4.42 12.25
C GLN A 130 -18.30 -4.90 13.70
N CYS A 131 -17.13 -4.65 14.30
CA CYS A 131 -16.76 -5.09 15.65
C CYS A 131 -16.30 -3.92 16.54
N PRO A 132 -17.11 -2.85 16.72
CA PRO A 132 -16.66 -1.65 17.40
C PRO A 132 -16.30 -1.94 18.87
N GLY A 133 -15.08 -1.59 19.26
CA GLY A 133 -14.60 -1.75 20.64
C GLY A 133 -14.52 -3.20 21.14
N ARG A 134 -14.42 -4.20 20.24
CA ARG A 134 -14.33 -5.63 20.61
C ARG A 134 -12.99 -6.28 20.32
N LEU A 135 -12.12 -5.55 19.62
CA LEU A 135 -10.75 -5.94 19.36
C LEU A 135 -9.86 -5.43 20.49
N ASP A 136 -8.92 -6.27 20.90
CA ASP A 136 -7.75 -5.92 21.69
C ASP A 136 -6.54 -5.70 20.76
N ASP A 137 -5.42 -5.27 21.34
CA ASP A 137 -4.17 -5.05 20.60
C ASP A 137 -3.73 -6.27 19.78
N ALA A 138 -3.82 -7.47 20.37
CA ALA A 138 -3.43 -8.71 19.70
C ALA A 138 -4.37 -9.04 18.53
N SER A 139 -5.69 -8.96 18.71
CA SER A 139 -6.65 -9.27 17.64
C SER A 139 -6.55 -8.27 16.49
N LEU A 140 -6.38 -6.98 16.78
CA LEU A 140 -6.19 -5.96 15.74
C LEU A 140 -4.90 -6.22 14.96
N ARG A 141 -3.79 -6.49 15.64
CA ARG A 141 -2.50 -6.79 14.99
C ARG A 141 -2.61 -8.02 14.08
N THR A 142 -3.22 -9.10 14.56
CA THR A 142 -3.43 -10.31 13.76
C THR A 142 -4.28 -10.02 12.52
N LEU A 143 -5.39 -9.27 12.67
CA LEU A 143 -6.23 -8.88 11.53
C LEU A 143 -5.45 -8.05 10.49
N LEU A 144 -4.61 -7.10 10.92
CA LEU A 144 -3.79 -6.30 9.99
C LEU A 144 -2.77 -7.17 9.24
N TYR A 145 -2.19 -8.17 9.91
CA TYR A 145 -1.24 -9.08 9.28
C TYR A 145 -1.92 -10.07 8.32
N GLU A 146 -3.10 -10.59 8.65
CA GLU A 146 -3.88 -11.42 7.74
C GLU A 146 -4.39 -10.62 6.53
N ALA A 147 -4.86 -9.39 6.74
CA ALA A 147 -5.21 -8.48 5.66
C ALA A 147 -4.01 -8.18 4.74
N MET A 148 -2.82 -7.94 5.31
CA MET A 148 -1.57 -7.80 4.55
C MET A 148 -1.28 -9.05 3.71
N ALA A 149 -1.42 -10.25 4.30
CA ALA A 149 -1.19 -11.50 3.59
C ALA A 149 -2.16 -11.66 2.41
N ILE A 150 -3.45 -11.39 2.62
CA ILE A 150 -4.50 -11.39 1.59
C ILE A 150 -4.16 -10.43 0.44
N VAL A 151 -3.82 -9.19 0.76
CA VAL A 151 -3.47 -8.17 -0.23
C VAL A 151 -2.25 -8.61 -1.04
N ASN A 152 -1.26 -9.24 -0.41
CA ASN A 152 -0.04 -9.70 -1.08
C ASN A 152 -0.17 -11.04 -1.82
N SER A 153 -1.28 -11.76 -1.64
CA SER A 153 -1.61 -12.95 -2.44
C SER A 153 -2.32 -12.60 -3.76
N ARG A 154 -2.52 -11.31 -4.05
CA ARG A 154 -3.12 -10.88 -5.32
C ARG A 154 -2.16 -11.13 -6.51
N PRO A 155 -2.69 -11.50 -7.69
CA PRO A 155 -1.90 -11.60 -8.92
C PRO A 155 -1.23 -10.28 -9.33
N LEU A 156 0.04 -10.32 -9.75
CA LEU A 156 0.73 -9.17 -10.34
C LEU A 156 0.32 -8.97 -11.81
N ASN A 157 0.10 -10.04 -12.56
CA ASN A 157 -0.49 -10.03 -13.88
C ASN A 157 -1.87 -10.69 -13.85
N VAL A 158 -2.74 -10.27 -14.78
CA VAL A 158 -4.11 -10.77 -14.91
C VAL A 158 -4.38 -11.39 -16.28
N ASP A 159 -3.47 -11.16 -17.23
CA ASP A 159 -3.56 -11.60 -18.63
C ASP A 159 -3.58 -13.13 -18.80
N VAL A 160 -3.18 -13.85 -17.75
CA VAL A 160 -2.98 -15.29 -17.76
C VAL A 160 -4.09 -16.04 -17.00
N ILE A 161 -4.95 -15.31 -16.25
CA ILE A 161 -5.96 -15.91 -15.35
C ILE A 161 -7.06 -16.67 -16.10
N SER A 162 -7.29 -16.36 -17.38
CA SER A 162 -8.35 -16.98 -18.18
C SER A 162 -7.99 -18.33 -18.80
N ASP A 163 -6.71 -18.73 -18.79
CA ASP A 163 -6.27 -20.00 -19.36
C ASP A 163 -6.11 -21.08 -18.28
N PRO A 164 -6.91 -22.17 -18.29
CA PRO A 164 -6.84 -23.25 -17.31
C PRO A 164 -5.53 -24.06 -17.38
N LYS A 165 -4.72 -23.93 -18.44
CA LYS A 165 -3.39 -24.57 -18.54
C LYS A 165 -2.25 -23.66 -18.08
N SER A 166 -2.56 -22.43 -17.70
CA SER A 166 -1.54 -21.48 -17.32
C SER A 166 -0.92 -21.77 -15.96
N LEU A 167 0.32 -21.29 -15.79
CA LEU A 167 1.02 -21.33 -14.52
C LEU A 167 0.35 -20.41 -13.49
N GLU A 168 0.47 -20.77 -12.21
CA GLU A 168 -0.01 -19.95 -11.11
C GLU A 168 0.52 -18.51 -11.23
N PRO A 169 -0.34 -17.48 -11.13
CA PRO A 169 0.09 -16.11 -11.32
C PRO A 169 1.08 -15.68 -10.24
N LEU A 170 2.11 -14.93 -10.64
CA LEU A 170 3.08 -14.38 -9.71
C LEU A 170 2.43 -13.37 -8.76
N THR A 171 2.62 -13.53 -7.45
CA THR A 171 2.07 -12.63 -6.42
C THR A 171 3.20 -11.84 -5.73
N PRO A 172 2.91 -10.69 -5.09
CA PRO A 172 3.87 -10.05 -4.20
C PRO A 172 4.43 -10.98 -3.12
N ASN A 173 3.62 -11.90 -2.59
CA ASN A 173 4.07 -12.90 -1.61
C ASN A 173 5.16 -13.82 -2.18
N HIS A 174 5.07 -14.23 -3.46
CA HIS A 174 6.13 -15.00 -4.11
C HIS A 174 7.46 -14.25 -4.12
N LEU A 175 7.44 -12.93 -4.34
CA LEU A 175 8.65 -12.11 -4.40
C LEU A 175 9.27 -11.85 -3.01
N ILE A 176 8.44 -11.61 -1.98
CA ILE A 176 8.94 -11.19 -0.66
C ILE A 176 9.16 -12.35 0.31
N LEU A 177 8.46 -13.48 0.13
CA LEU A 177 8.62 -14.67 0.97
C LEU A 177 9.47 -15.74 0.29
N MET A 178 9.63 -15.67 -1.04
CA MET A 178 10.28 -16.71 -1.85
C MET A 178 9.68 -18.11 -1.61
N LYS A 179 8.41 -18.15 -1.18
CA LYS A 179 7.65 -19.36 -0.88
C LYS A 179 6.53 -19.49 -1.91
N SER A 180 6.36 -20.70 -2.44
CA SER A 180 5.24 -21.06 -3.32
C SER A 180 3.96 -21.40 -2.55
N LYS A 181 4.06 -21.74 -1.26
CA LYS A 181 2.91 -22.12 -0.45
C LYS A 181 2.40 -20.95 0.38
N ILE A 182 1.15 -20.57 0.13
CA ILE A 182 0.39 -19.62 0.95
C ILE A 182 -0.12 -20.38 2.18
N ALA A 183 0.02 -19.79 3.37
CA ALA A 183 -0.59 -20.33 4.58
C ALA A 183 -2.11 -20.25 4.45
N LEU A 184 -2.78 -21.40 4.48
CA LEU A 184 -4.23 -21.45 4.43
C LEU A 184 -4.82 -20.89 5.73
N PRO A 185 -6.00 -20.24 5.66
CA PRO A 185 -6.70 -19.83 6.87
C PRO A 185 -7.01 -21.07 7.74
N PRO A 186 -7.14 -20.89 9.07
CA PRO A 186 -7.55 -21.97 9.96
C PRO A 186 -8.85 -22.62 9.48
N PRO A 187 -8.95 -23.96 9.51
CA PRO A 187 -10.16 -24.64 9.09
C PRO A 187 -11.33 -24.28 10.01
N GLY A 188 -12.45 -23.88 9.43
CA GLY A 188 -13.65 -23.53 10.17
C GLY A 188 -14.68 -22.82 9.31
N LYS A 189 -15.93 -22.82 9.77
CA LYS A 189 -16.96 -21.89 9.31
C LYS A 189 -17.01 -20.74 10.31
N PHE A 190 -16.84 -19.51 9.82
CA PHE A 190 -16.89 -18.30 10.61
C PHE A 190 -18.14 -17.51 10.25
N GLU A 191 -19.02 -17.35 11.22
CA GLU A 191 -20.35 -16.76 11.02
C GLU A 191 -20.43 -15.39 11.67
N LYS A 192 -21.48 -14.62 11.39
CA LYS A 192 -21.62 -13.25 11.93
C LYS A 192 -21.66 -13.24 13.46
N GLU A 193 -22.22 -14.30 14.04
CA GLU A 193 -22.30 -14.60 15.45
C GLU A 193 -20.91 -14.66 16.11
N ASP A 194 -19.87 -15.01 15.33
CA ASP A 194 -18.51 -15.05 15.84
C ASP A 194 -18.00 -13.68 16.28
N THR A 195 -18.57 -12.58 15.78
CA THR A 195 -18.38 -11.21 16.29
C THR A 195 -18.61 -11.08 17.80
N TYR A 196 -19.44 -11.95 18.37
CA TYR A 196 -19.80 -12.02 19.78
C TYR A 196 -19.09 -13.18 20.50
N SER A 197 -18.35 -14.02 19.78
CA SER A 197 -17.67 -15.18 20.36
C SER A 197 -16.69 -14.77 21.45
N ALA A 198 -16.67 -15.52 22.55
CA ALA A 198 -15.63 -15.40 23.57
C ALA A 198 -14.24 -15.74 23.01
N LYS A 199 -14.18 -16.59 21.97
CA LYS A 199 -12.94 -16.98 21.31
C LYS A 199 -12.47 -15.86 20.37
N ARG A 200 -11.51 -15.05 20.82
CA ARG A 200 -10.98 -13.89 20.07
C ARG A 200 -10.51 -14.24 18.66
N TRP A 201 -9.86 -15.38 18.49
CA TRP A 201 -9.37 -15.80 17.17
C TRP A 201 -10.51 -16.05 16.16
N ARG A 202 -11.69 -16.52 16.60
CA ARG A 202 -12.86 -16.67 15.72
C ARG A 202 -13.37 -15.32 15.24
N ARG A 203 -13.35 -14.28 16.10
CA ARG A 203 -13.65 -12.90 15.71
C ARG A 203 -12.70 -12.41 14.62
N VAL A 204 -11.40 -12.64 14.80
CA VAL A 204 -10.39 -12.26 13.81
C VAL A 204 -10.64 -12.97 12.49
N GLN A 205 -10.86 -14.29 12.50
CA GLN A 205 -11.11 -15.05 11.26
C GLN A 205 -12.38 -14.59 10.53
N TYR A 206 -13.48 -14.35 11.25
CA TYR A 206 -14.68 -13.75 10.65
C TYR A 206 -14.36 -12.42 9.97
N LEU A 207 -13.66 -11.51 10.67
CA LEU A 207 -13.28 -10.22 10.09
C LEU A 207 -12.34 -10.35 8.90
N THR A 208 -11.41 -11.30 8.93
CA THR A 208 -10.51 -11.61 7.82
C THR A 208 -11.30 -12.10 6.59
N GLU A 209 -12.33 -12.93 6.76
CA GLU A 209 -13.22 -13.34 5.67
C GLU A 209 -14.03 -12.17 5.10
N GLN A 210 -14.52 -11.28 5.96
CA GLN A 210 -15.22 -10.06 5.53
C GLN A 210 -14.27 -9.13 4.77
N PHE A 211 -13.04 -8.97 5.27
CA PHE A 211 -11.99 -8.23 4.58
C PHE A 211 -11.70 -8.84 3.21
N TRP A 212 -11.51 -10.16 3.11
CA TRP A 212 -11.28 -10.86 1.86
C TRP A 212 -12.41 -10.63 0.85
N SER A 213 -13.66 -10.81 1.28
CA SER A 213 -14.84 -10.67 0.42
C SER A 213 -14.95 -9.27 -0.17
N GLN A 214 -14.79 -8.25 0.66
CA GLN A 214 -14.84 -6.86 0.21
C GLN A 214 -13.60 -6.49 -0.61
N TRP A 215 -12.40 -6.90 -0.19
CA TRP A 215 -11.15 -6.68 -0.93
C TRP A 215 -11.21 -7.29 -2.34
N LYS A 216 -11.70 -8.53 -2.47
CA LYS A 216 -11.83 -9.21 -3.76
C LYS A 216 -12.76 -8.43 -4.70
N LYS A 217 -13.90 -7.95 -4.20
CA LYS A 217 -14.85 -7.14 -4.98
C LYS A 217 -14.21 -5.86 -5.49
N GLU A 218 -13.58 -5.10 -4.60
CA GLU A 218 -12.88 -3.84 -4.95
C GLU A 218 -11.70 -4.09 -5.89
N TYR A 219 -10.90 -5.13 -5.64
CA TYR A 219 -9.75 -5.47 -6.45
C TYR A 219 -10.16 -5.82 -7.88
N LEU A 220 -11.16 -6.68 -8.07
CA LEU A 220 -11.63 -7.09 -9.40
C LEU A 220 -12.19 -5.90 -10.19
N GLN A 221 -12.91 -4.99 -9.55
CA GLN A 221 -13.39 -3.76 -10.20
C GLN A 221 -12.24 -2.87 -10.68
N ASN A 222 -11.13 -2.83 -9.94
CA ASN A 222 -9.94 -2.04 -10.32
C ASN A 222 -9.04 -2.73 -11.35
N VAL A 223 -9.15 -4.06 -11.51
CA VAL A 223 -8.37 -4.84 -12.48
C VAL A 223 -8.87 -4.65 -13.92
N SER A 224 -10.19 -4.46 -14.11
CA SER A 224 -10.85 -4.43 -15.42
C SER A 224 -10.65 -3.15 -16.27
N LEU A 225 -9.67 -2.30 -15.94
CA LEU A 225 -9.49 -0.99 -16.61
C LEU A 225 -8.11 -0.78 -17.27
N ARG A 226 -7.31 -1.82 -17.53
CA ARG A 226 -6.09 -1.67 -18.34
C ARG A 226 -6.41 -1.63 -19.85
N GLN A 227 -6.90 -0.48 -20.32
CA GLN A 227 -6.83 -0.13 -21.74
C GLN A 227 -5.43 0.37 -22.11
N LYS A 228 -4.40 -0.48 -22.12
CA LYS A 228 -3.10 -0.11 -22.72
C LYS A 228 -2.48 -1.30 -23.45
N TRP A 229 -2.04 -1.02 -24.68
CA TRP A 229 -1.42 -1.94 -25.66
C TRP A 229 -2.36 -2.78 -26.55
N HIS A 230 -3.52 -2.24 -26.94
CA HIS A 230 -4.30 -2.82 -28.06
C HIS A 230 -3.77 -2.46 -29.45
N ILE A 231 -2.79 -1.56 -29.54
CA ILE A 231 -2.15 -1.17 -30.80
C ILE A 231 -0.85 -1.95 -30.91
N PRO A 232 -0.69 -2.85 -31.91
CA PRO A 232 0.58 -3.49 -32.18
C PRO A 232 1.63 -2.41 -32.43
N ARG A 233 2.65 -2.35 -31.56
CA ARG A 233 3.84 -1.54 -31.83
C ARG A 233 4.95 -2.49 -32.20
N ARG A 234 5.69 -2.14 -33.26
CA ARG A 234 6.88 -2.87 -33.70
C ARG A 234 7.86 -3.00 -32.52
N ASN A 235 8.41 -4.20 -32.36
CA ASN A 235 9.51 -4.47 -31.42
C ASN A 235 10.75 -3.65 -31.79
N LEU A 236 11.46 -3.15 -30.78
CA LEU A 236 12.75 -2.48 -30.97
C LEU A 236 13.76 -3.45 -31.58
N LYS A 237 14.39 -3.06 -32.69
CA LYS A 237 15.49 -3.83 -33.31
C LYS A 237 16.83 -3.22 -32.88
N VAL A 238 17.89 -4.05 -32.90
CA VAL A 238 19.27 -3.72 -32.47
C VAL A 238 19.86 -2.47 -33.17
N TYR A 239 19.24 -2.00 -34.26
CA TYR A 239 19.67 -0.81 -35.00
C TYR A 239 18.88 0.48 -34.70
N ASP A 240 17.85 0.43 -33.85
CA ASP A 240 16.99 1.59 -33.56
C ASP A 240 17.64 2.58 -32.57
N SER A 241 18.80 2.25 -31.97
CA SER A 241 19.53 3.09 -31.01
C SER A 241 20.50 4.09 -31.64
N HIS A 242 20.79 4.01 -32.94
CA HIS A 242 21.79 4.89 -33.60
C HIS A 242 21.21 6.08 -34.37
N TYR A 243 19.88 6.26 -34.46
CA TYR A 243 19.24 7.24 -35.34
C TYR A 243 18.38 8.32 -34.63
N GLN A 244 18.72 8.71 -33.40
CA GLN A 244 18.07 9.85 -32.72
C GLN A 244 19.04 10.99 -32.34
N GLY A 245 20.18 11.10 -33.03
CA GLY A 245 21.20 12.14 -32.76
C GLY A 245 21.24 13.34 -33.72
N ARG A 246 20.51 13.34 -34.84
CA ARG A 246 20.56 14.44 -35.82
C ARG A 246 19.21 14.59 -36.51
N HIS A 247 18.32 15.43 -36.00
CA HIS A 247 17.25 16.12 -36.78
C HIS A 247 16.38 17.07 -35.92
N ALA A 248 16.76 17.39 -34.67
CA ALA A 248 16.03 18.36 -33.83
C ALA A 248 16.55 19.80 -33.97
N SER A 249 16.88 20.25 -35.18
CA SER A 249 17.29 21.64 -35.41
C SER A 249 17.00 22.08 -36.85
N LYS A 250 15.72 22.11 -37.27
CA LYS A 250 15.27 22.84 -38.48
C LYS A 250 13.75 22.92 -38.70
N GLU A 251 12.92 22.99 -37.67
CA GLU A 251 11.46 23.26 -37.84
C GLU A 251 10.94 24.27 -36.81
N SER A 252 11.50 25.48 -36.82
CA SER A 252 10.94 26.62 -36.08
C SER A 252 10.93 27.93 -36.88
N VAL A 253 11.05 27.89 -38.22
CA VAL A 253 11.07 29.10 -39.06
C VAL A 253 9.98 29.14 -40.15
N ALA A 254 9.17 28.10 -40.34
CA ALA A 254 8.20 28.04 -41.44
C ALA A 254 6.71 28.17 -41.02
N ALA A 255 6.41 29.02 -40.03
CA ALA A 255 5.02 29.33 -39.65
C ALA A 255 4.82 30.84 -39.44
N ARG A 256 5.13 31.64 -40.46
CA ARG A 256 4.80 33.07 -40.48
C ARG A 256 4.70 33.65 -41.90
N ALA A 257 3.93 33.03 -42.80
CA ALA A 257 3.48 33.67 -44.04
C ALA A 257 2.41 32.82 -44.76
N SER A 258 1.13 32.98 -44.39
CA SER A 258 0.00 32.81 -45.31
C SER A 258 -1.30 33.15 -44.58
N GLY A 259 -1.71 34.41 -44.66
CA GLY A 259 -2.93 34.94 -44.09
C GLY A 259 -3.11 36.37 -44.54
N ARG A 260 -3.38 36.57 -45.84
CA ARG A 260 -3.94 37.78 -46.45
C ARG A 260 -4.55 37.43 -47.82
N ASP A 261 -5.83 37.76 -47.93
CA ASP A 261 -6.55 38.29 -49.09
C ASP A 261 -6.67 37.44 -50.36
N ASN A 262 -7.80 36.74 -50.51
CA ASN A 262 -8.98 37.20 -51.27
C ASN A 262 -10.11 36.16 -51.21
#